data_AF-A0A1E3VM00-F1
#
_entry.id   AF-A0A1E3VM00-F1
#
_cell.length_a   1.000
_cell.length_b   1.000
_cell.length_c   1.000
_cell.angle_alpha   90.00
_cell.angle_beta   90.00
_cell.angle_gamma   90.00
#
_symmetry.space_group_name_H-M   'P 1'
#
loop_
_entity.id
_entity.type
_entity.pdbx_description
1 polymer ?
#
loop_
_entity_poly.entity_id
_entity_poly.type
_entity_poly.pdbx_seq_one_letter_code
_entity_poly.pdbx_strand_id
1 'polypeptide(L)'
;MALSNTELRNYDSDVLRLPAEKRKEYHEQVDRLIEELRKSVRDKTEIKITKVTKAGSFAKYTILRKTNVDPIDVDVVFYISGRDASQETLASLNDTIYDLLIRLYPNKSIEDFEIQRKAAKVTFVGTGLSVDIVPVIEDEGRPGYGWQFDIHDGSKIQTCAPCQIKFVRDRKDQDSDFRTLVRMAKKWRNHAEVRPLKSFAIELIMAHLLATQGNTGTVEQRFRNFLLYIAQSGLKEPISFPENTAPFGTFSDPVVILDPICSLNNVTSRVSEDERKEIVAAAEAAWETANFASAEDDNEVWKEIFGPRFKTED
;
A
#
# COMPACT_ATOMS: atom_id res chain seq x y z
N MET A 1 16.74 24.49 14.91
CA MET A 1 17.48 23.32 14.48
C MET A 1 16.52 22.43 13.71
N ALA A 2 16.95 21.90 12.58
CA ALA A 2 16.18 20.87 11.91
C ALA A 2 15.86 19.71 12.87
N LEU A 3 14.70 19.07 12.69
CA LEU A 3 14.28 17.90 13.44
C LEU A 3 15.35 16.82 13.38
N SER A 4 15.73 16.32 14.56
CA SER A 4 16.69 15.23 14.66
C SER A 4 16.10 13.91 14.16
N ASN A 5 16.98 12.99 13.79
CA ASN A 5 16.57 11.63 13.43
C ASN A 5 15.84 10.93 14.58
N THR A 6 16.21 11.22 15.83
CA THR A 6 15.58 10.62 17.02
C THR A 6 14.15 11.10 17.16
N GLU A 7 13.92 12.40 17.04
CA GLU A 7 12.58 13.01 17.09
C GLU A 7 11.64 12.44 16.03
N LEU A 8 12.11 12.31 14.78
CA LEU A 8 11.29 11.72 13.71
C LEU A 8 11.07 10.22 13.86
N ARG A 9 12.00 9.49 14.50
CA ARG A 9 11.81 8.08 14.85
C ARG A 9 10.81 7.91 15.99
N ASN A 10 10.79 8.83 16.96
CA ASN A 10 9.79 8.87 18.02
C ASN A 10 8.40 9.20 17.45
N TYR A 11 8.31 10.23 16.60
CA TYR A 11 7.07 10.54 15.87
C TYR A 11 6.53 9.30 15.13
N ASP A 12 7.43 8.56 14.48
CA ASP A 12 7.07 7.32 13.82
C ASP A 12 6.60 6.23 14.78
N SER A 13 7.32 5.94 15.87
CA SER A 13 6.91 4.90 16.83
C SER A 13 5.61 5.24 17.55
N ASP A 14 5.44 6.50 17.93
CA ASP A 14 4.46 6.93 18.94
C ASP A 14 3.19 7.46 18.30
N VAL A 15 3.26 7.91 17.04
CA VAL A 15 2.10 8.45 16.31
C VAL A 15 1.79 7.65 15.05
N LEU A 16 2.77 7.44 14.17
CA LEU A 16 2.51 6.92 12.83
C LEU A 16 2.37 5.40 12.78
N ARG A 17 3.21 4.66 13.49
CA ARG A 17 3.35 3.22 13.36
C ARG A 17 2.26 2.52 14.16
N LEU A 18 1.70 1.47 13.56
CA LEU A 18 0.83 0.54 14.28
C LEU A 18 1.64 -0.13 15.42
N PRO A 19 1.20 -0.01 16.69
CA PRO A 19 1.89 -0.64 17.82
C PRO A 19 1.98 -2.16 17.69
N ALA A 20 3.03 -2.75 18.26
CA ALA A 20 3.28 -4.19 18.18
C ALA A 20 2.11 -5.02 18.73
N GLU A 21 1.55 -4.64 19.88
CA GLU A 21 0.40 -5.33 20.48
C GLU A 21 -0.82 -5.31 19.59
N LYS A 22 -1.16 -4.15 19.00
CA LYS A 22 -2.29 -4.05 18.06
C LYS A 22 -2.03 -4.82 16.77
N ARG A 23 -0.79 -4.84 16.30
CA ARG A 23 -0.40 -5.66 15.16
C ARG A 23 -0.58 -7.15 15.43
N LYS A 24 -0.23 -7.62 16.64
CA LYS A 24 -0.42 -9.00 17.08
C LYS A 24 -1.91 -9.36 17.11
N GLU A 25 -2.73 -8.51 17.71
CA GLU A 25 -4.20 -8.67 17.74
C GLU A 25 -4.80 -8.79 16.33
N TYR A 26 -4.41 -7.90 15.41
CA TYR A 26 -4.88 -7.98 14.02
C TYR A 26 -4.36 -9.21 13.28
N HIS A 27 -3.13 -9.65 13.55
CA HIS A 27 -2.62 -10.90 12.99
C HIS A 27 -3.49 -12.09 13.42
N GLU A 28 -3.78 -12.23 14.72
CA GLU A 28 -4.60 -13.31 15.26
C GLU A 28 -6.03 -13.27 14.69
N GLN A 29 -6.62 -12.08 14.58
CA GLN A 29 -7.96 -11.92 13.99
C GLN A 29 -7.99 -12.34 12.51
N VAL A 30 -6.99 -11.93 11.73
CA VAL A 30 -6.88 -12.32 10.32
C VAL A 30 -6.61 -13.81 10.17
N ASP A 31 -5.81 -14.41 11.04
CA ASP A 31 -5.55 -15.86 11.01
C ASP A 31 -6.81 -16.68 11.28
N ARG A 32 -7.64 -16.26 12.25
CA ARG A 32 -8.96 -16.89 12.47
C ARG A 32 -9.85 -16.80 11.24
N LEU A 33 -9.94 -15.63 10.60
CA LEU A 33 -10.72 -15.45 9.37
C LEU A 33 -10.22 -16.38 8.25
N ILE A 34 -8.90 -16.47 8.04
CA ILE A 34 -8.29 -17.32 7.01
C ILE A 34 -8.59 -18.80 7.29
N GLU A 35 -8.46 -19.23 8.54
CA GLU A 35 -8.72 -20.61 8.94
C GLU A 35 -10.18 -21.01 8.65
N GLU A 36 -11.12 -20.15 9.04
CA GLU A 36 -12.55 -20.39 8.85
C GLU A 36 -12.99 -20.34 7.38
N LEU A 37 -12.42 -19.43 6.58
CA LEU A 37 -12.64 -19.40 5.13
C LEU A 37 -12.11 -20.70 4.47
N ARG A 38 -10.94 -21.18 4.89
CA ARG A 38 -10.36 -22.44 4.38
C ARG A 38 -11.17 -23.68 4.75
N LYS A 39 -11.86 -23.67 5.90
CA LYS A 39 -12.81 -24.75 6.27
C LYS A 39 -14.05 -24.67 5.38
N SER A 40 -14.63 -23.48 5.26
CA SER A 40 -15.85 -23.24 4.48
C SER A 40 -15.71 -23.60 2.99
N VAL A 41 -14.53 -23.38 2.41
CA VAL A 41 -14.22 -23.68 1.01
C VAL A 41 -14.06 -25.18 0.75
N ARG A 42 -13.43 -25.92 1.66
CA ARG A 42 -13.18 -27.36 1.48
C ARG A 42 -14.46 -28.19 1.34
N ASP A 43 -15.54 -27.72 1.95
CA ASP A 43 -16.76 -28.49 2.09
C ASP A 43 -17.87 -28.09 1.09
N LYS A 44 -17.73 -26.98 0.34
CA LYS A 44 -18.89 -26.31 -0.28
C LYS A 44 -18.68 -25.64 -1.63
N THR A 45 -17.47 -25.53 -2.19
CA THR A 45 -17.25 -24.74 -3.41
C THR A 45 -16.35 -25.42 -4.44
N GLU A 46 -16.51 -25.02 -5.71
CA GLU A 46 -15.66 -25.41 -6.84
C GLU A 46 -14.31 -24.66 -6.87
N ILE A 47 -13.95 -23.90 -5.82
CA ILE A 47 -12.67 -23.17 -5.76
C ILE A 47 -11.68 -23.89 -4.84
N LYS A 48 -10.46 -24.11 -5.31
CA LYS A 48 -9.38 -24.70 -4.51
C LYS A 48 -8.35 -23.64 -4.15
N ILE A 49 -8.37 -23.20 -2.89
CA ILE A 49 -7.37 -22.26 -2.35
C ILE A 49 -6.12 -23.05 -1.94
N THR A 50 -5.01 -22.82 -2.62
CA THR A 50 -3.72 -23.49 -2.35
C THR A 50 -2.89 -22.71 -1.33
N LYS A 51 -2.96 -21.38 -1.39
CA LYS A 51 -2.15 -20.50 -0.56
C LYS A 51 -2.93 -19.25 -0.19
N VAL A 52 -2.63 -18.76 1.02
CA VAL A 52 -3.14 -17.47 1.51
C VAL A 52 -1.96 -16.67 2.01
N THR A 53 -1.86 -15.40 1.59
CA THR A 53 -0.74 -14.52 1.95
C THR A 53 -1.28 -13.19 2.46
N LYS A 54 -0.97 -12.82 3.70
CA LYS A 54 -1.18 -11.45 4.19
C LYS A 54 -0.29 -10.51 3.36
N ALA A 55 -0.85 -9.43 2.85
CA ALA A 55 -0.22 -8.55 1.88
C ALA A 55 -0.33 -7.08 2.29
N GLY A 56 -0.09 -6.21 1.31
CA GLY A 56 -0.26 -4.76 1.46
C GLY A 56 0.59 -4.12 2.55
N SER A 57 0.14 -2.95 2.99
CA SER A 57 0.92 -2.11 3.92
C SER A 57 1.11 -2.76 5.30
N PHE A 58 0.16 -3.61 5.69
CA PHE A 58 0.27 -4.40 6.92
C PHE A 58 1.47 -5.35 6.84
N ALA A 59 1.54 -6.22 5.83
CA ALA A 59 2.64 -7.17 5.66
C ALA A 59 3.99 -6.50 5.37
N LYS A 60 3.98 -5.34 4.68
CA LYS A 60 5.17 -4.53 4.39
C LYS A 60 5.70 -3.74 5.59
N TYR A 61 4.97 -3.71 6.70
CA TYR A 61 5.22 -2.84 7.86
C TYR A 61 5.29 -1.36 7.48
N THR A 62 4.39 -0.91 6.61
CA THR A 62 4.23 0.50 6.18
C THR A 62 2.83 1.02 6.50
N ILE A 63 1.97 0.23 7.15
CA ILE A 63 0.64 0.64 7.62
C ILE A 63 0.74 1.77 8.66
N LEU A 64 -0.21 2.71 8.58
CA LEU A 64 -0.37 3.77 9.57
C LEU A 64 -1.20 3.27 10.76
N ARG A 65 -0.99 3.86 11.93
CA ARG A 65 -1.80 3.66 13.12
C ARG A 65 -3.23 4.13 12.82
N LYS A 66 -4.20 3.37 13.32
CA LYS A 66 -5.62 3.68 13.14
C LYS A 66 -5.94 5.08 13.67
N THR A 67 -6.58 5.88 12.83
CA THR A 67 -7.25 7.12 13.23
C THR A 67 -8.59 7.21 12.48
N ASN A 68 -9.38 8.26 12.70
CA ASN A 68 -10.60 8.48 11.93
C ASN A 68 -10.31 8.77 10.44
N VAL A 69 -9.12 9.29 10.13
CA VAL A 69 -8.68 9.61 8.75
C VAL A 69 -7.76 8.53 8.17
N ASP A 70 -7.20 7.67 9.02
CA ASP A 70 -6.29 6.59 8.67
C ASP A 70 -6.94 5.24 9.05
N PRO A 71 -7.87 4.71 8.22
CA PRO A 71 -8.46 3.40 8.48
C PRO A 71 -7.40 2.29 8.38
N ILE A 72 -7.69 1.15 9.00
CA ILE A 72 -6.83 -0.04 8.91
C ILE A 72 -7.51 -1.08 8.05
N ASP A 73 -6.86 -1.35 6.92
CA ASP A 73 -7.19 -2.44 6.02
C ASP A 73 -6.02 -3.43 5.99
N VAL A 74 -6.32 -4.72 6.18
CA VAL A 74 -5.35 -5.81 5.98
C VAL A 74 -5.70 -6.55 4.70
N ASP A 75 -4.81 -6.46 3.72
CA ASP A 75 -4.94 -7.22 2.48
C ASP A 75 -4.57 -8.68 2.72
N VAL A 76 -5.37 -9.59 2.17
CA VAL A 76 -5.09 -11.02 2.17
C VAL A 76 -5.32 -11.58 0.77
N VAL A 77 -4.25 -12.10 0.17
CA VAL A 77 -4.29 -12.68 -1.18
C VAL A 77 -4.59 -14.16 -1.11
N PHE A 78 -5.65 -14.58 -1.81
CA PHE A 78 -6.10 -15.96 -1.93
C PHE A 78 -5.69 -16.49 -3.30
N TYR A 79 -4.77 -17.46 -3.32
CA TYR A 79 -4.32 -18.13 -4.54
C TYR A 79 -5.26 -19.29 -4.85
N ILE A 80 -5.92 -19.20 -6.00
CA ILE A 80 -6.93 -20.14 -6.46
C ILE A 80 -6.32 -20.96 -7.60
N SER A 81 -6.29 -22.28 -7.42
CA SER A 81 -5.74 -23.24 -8.40
C SER A 81 -6.84 -23.88 -9.25
N GLY A 82 -6.44 -24.52 -10.36
CA GLY A 82 -7.34 -25.29 -11.22
C GLY A 82 -8.34 -24.45 -12.01
N ARG A 83 -8.06 -23.15 -12.17
CA ARG A 83 -8.85 -22.22 -12.98
C ARG A 83 -8.01 -21.61 -14.07
N ASP A 84 -8.60 -21.46 -15.25
CA ASP A 84 -7.92 -20.84 -16.38
C ASP A 84 -8.07 -19.31 -16.31
N ALA A 85 -6.96 -18.62 -16.09
CA ALA A 85 -6.96 -17.16 -16.03
C ALA A 85 -7.39 -16.48 -17.36
N SER A 86 -7.46 -17.19 -18.48
CA SER A 86 -8.00 -16.68 -19.75
C SER A 86 -9.52 -16.76 -19.87
N GLN A 87 -10.16 -17.60 -19.05
CA GLN A 87 -11.61 -17.86 -19.09
C GLN A 87 -12.37 -17.30 -17.87
N GLU A 88 -11.66 -16.96 -16.80
CA GLU A 88 -12.25 -16.43 -15.57
C GLU A 88 -12.46 -14.91 -15.60
N THR A 89 -13.40 -14.44 -14.78
CA THR A 89 -13.64 -13.01 -14.53
C THR A 89 -13.49 -12.69 -13.05
N LEU A 90 -13.28 -11.42 -12.70
CA LEU A 90 -13.25 -11.03 -11.29
C LEU A 90 -14.63 -11.18 -10.63
N ALA A 91 -15.72 -10.96 -11.36
CA ALA A 91 -17.08 -11.03 -10.82
C ALA A 91 -17.37 -12.44 -10.27
N SER A 92 -17.08 -13.50 -11.04
CA SER A 92 -17.27 -14.89 -10.59
C SER A 92 -16.46 -15.21 -9.32
N LEU A 93 -15.24 -14.71 -9.22
CA LEU A 93 -14.36 -14.97 -8.07
C LEU A 93 -14.74 -14.15 -6.83
N ASN A 94 -15.05 -12.86 -6.99
CA ASN A 94 -15.45 -11.99 -5.89
C ASN A 94 -16.83 -12.38 -5.34
N ASP A 95 -17.81 -12.70 -6.20
CA ASP A 95 -19.13 -13.15 -5.76
C ASP A 95 -19.01 -14.45 -4.95
N THR A 96 -18.17 -15.38 -5.40
CA THR A 96 -17.91 -16.62 -4.66
C THR A 96 -17.31 -16.34 -3.27
N ILE A 97 -16.33 -15.45 -3.18
CA ILE A 97 -15.70 -15.09 -1.90
C ILE A 97 -16.67 -14.32 -1.01
N TYR A 98 -17.46 -13.42 -1.58
CA TYR A 98 -18.47 -12.63 -0.88
C TYR A 98 -19.56 -13.53 -0.26
N ASP A 99 -20.08 -14.48 -1.04
CA ASP A 99 -21.04 -15.48 -0.54
C ASP A 99 -20.46 -16.34 0.59
N LEU A 100 -19.18 -16.72 0.49
CA LEU A 100 -18.48 -17.45 1.54
C LEU A 100 -18.35 -16.60 2.82
N LEU A 101 -18.04 -15.31 2.69
CA LEU A 101 -17.93 -14.38 3.81
C LEU A 101 -19.27 -14.20 4.52
N ILE A 102 -20.37 -14.02 3.78
CA ILE A 102 -21.73 -13.90 4.36
C ILE A 102 -22.10 -15.17 5.11
N ARG A 103 -21.87 -16.35 4.52
CA ARG A 103 -22.18 -17.63 5.15
C ARG A 103 -21.35 -17.88 6.42
N LEU A 104 -20.10 -17.40 6.43
CA LEU A 104 -19.22 -17.57 7.58
C LEU A 104 -19.63 -16.68 8.77
N TYR A 105 -20.21 -15.51 8.48
CA TYR A 105 -20.64 -14.55 9.50
C TYR A 105 -22.13 -14.22 9.36
N PRO A 106 -23.03 -15.19 9.58
CA PRO A 106 -24.47 -15.03 9.31
C PRO A 106 -25.15 -13.98 10.20
N ASN A 107 -24.55 -13.66 11.34
CA ASN A 107 -25.04 -12.65 12.30
C ASN A 107 -24.45 -11.25 12.06
N LYS A 108 -23.61 -11.09 11.04
CA LYS A 108 -22.95 -9.83 10.71
C LYS A 108 -23.81 -9.04 9.72
N SER A 109 -23.79 -7.71 9.82
CA SER A 109 -24.57 -6.87 8.90
C SER A 109 -24.07 -7.06 7.47
N ILE A 110 -24.98 -7.10 6.50
CA ILE A 110 -24.62 -7.14 5.07
C ILE A 110 -23.81 -5.89 4.70
N GLU A 111 -24.09 -4.75 5.33
CA GLU A 111 -23.35 -3.50 5.14
C GLU A 111 -21.88 -3.58 5.56
N ASP A 112 -21.50 -4.59 6.36
CA ASP A 112 -20.10 -4.83 6.72
C ASP A 112 -19.31 -5.54 5.62
N PHE A 113 -19.97 -5.93 4.51
CA PHE A 113 -19.34 -6.57 3.36
C PHE A 113 -19.45 -5.67 2.14
N GLU A 114 -18.39 -5.59 1.35
CA GLU A 114 -18.34 -4.75 0.16
C GLU A 114 -17.54 -5.44 -0.94
N ILE A 115 -18.05 -5.45 -2.17
CA ILE A 115 -17.27 -5.85 -3.34
C ILE A 115 -16.51 -4.63 -3.84
N GLN A 116 -15.18 -4.66 -3.67
CA GLN A 116 -14.28 -3.66 -4.24
C GLN A 116 -13.82 -4.05 -5.65
N ARG A 117 -13.17 -3.11 -6.32
CA ARG A 117 -12.64 -3.27 -7.69
C ARG A 117 -11.75 -4.50 -7.90
N LYS A 118 -11.03 -4.93 -6.85
CA LYS A 118 -10.05 -6.05 -6.90
C LYS A 118 -10.13 -7.01 -5.70
N ALA A 119 -11.12 -6.85 -4.83
CA ALA A 119 -11.22 -7.58 -3.57
C ALA A 119 -12.65 -7.69 -3.09
N ALA A 120 -12.93 -8.65 -2.21
CA ALA A 120 -14.09 -8.64 -1.32
C ALA A 120 -13.64 -8.16 0.07
N LYS A 121 -14.25 -7.09 0.56
CA LYS A 121 -13.97 -6.49 1.87
C LYS A 121 -14.92 -7.04 2.92
N VAL A 122 -14.40 -7.27 4.12
CA VAL A 122 -15.19 -7.45 5.35
C VAL A 122 -14.70 -6.49 6.44
N THR A 123 -15.62 -5.77 7.07
CA THR A 123 -15.33 -4.78 8.12
C THR A 123 -15.74 -5.29 9.49
N PHE A 124 -14.80 -5.47 10.40
CA PHE A 124 -15.07 -5.90 11.77
C PHE A 124 -15.26 -4.70 12.70
N VAL A 125 -16.49 -4.16 12.77
CA VAL A 125 -16.84 -2.97 13.57
C VAL A 125 -16.27 -3.00 15.00
N GLY A 126 -16.35 -4.14 15.69
CA GLY A 126 -15.87 -4.28 17.08
C GLY A 126 -14.37 -3.99 17.27
N THR A 127 -13.53 -4.32 16.29
CA THR A 127 -12.08 -3.99 16.31
C THR A 127 -11.75 -2.79 15.40
N GLY A 128 -12.73 -2.41 14.56
CA GLY A 128 -12.63 -1.55 13.38
C GLY A 128 -11.40 -1.86 12.51
N LEU A 129 -11.13 -3.16 12.33
CA LEU A 129 -10.25 -3.70 11.31
C LEU A 129 -11.11 -4.04 10.10
N SER A 130 -10.65 -3.65 8.91
CA SER A 130 -11.18 -4.19 7.67
C SER A 130 -10.18 -5.17 7.05
N VAL A 131 -10.69 -6.21 6.39
CA VAL A 131 -9.88 -7.20 5.68
C VAL A 131 -10.32 -7.23 4.23
N ASP A 132 -9.37 -7.03 3.33
CA ASP A 132 -9.59 -7.08 1.88
C ASP A 132 -9.08 -8.42 1.36
N ILE A 133 -10.00 -9.29 0.94
CA ILE A 133 -9.70 -10.59 0.38
C ILE A 133 -9.55 -10.44 -1.13
N VAL A 134 -8.31 -10.57 -1.61
CA VAL A 134 -7.93 -10.41 -3.01
C VAL A 134 -7.83 -11.79 -3.67
N PRO A 135 -8.76 -12.18 -4.56
CA PRO A 135 -8.60 -13.40 -5.35
C PRO A 135 -7.49 -13.23 -6.39
N VAL A 136 -6.66 -14.25 -6.50
CA VAL A 136 -5.61 -14.37 -7.52
C VAL A 136 -5.66 -15.78 -8.08
N ILE A 137 -5.70 -15.93 -9.40
CA ILE A 137 -5.54 -17.25 -10.03
C ILE A 137 -4.05 -17.58 -10.01
N GLU A 138 -3.70 -18.69 -9.37
CA GLU A 138 -2.31 -19.10 -9.18
C GLU A 138 -1.62 -19.38 -10.51
N ASP A 139 -0.39 -18.89 -10.65
CA ASP A 139 0.51 -19.31 -11.73
C ASP A 139 1.26 -20.57 -11.28
N GLU A 140 0.81 -21.74 -11.75
CA GLU A 140 1.36 -23.04 -11.34
C GLU A 140 2.86 -23.19 -11.66
N GLY A 141 3.35 -22.45 -12.66
CA GLY A 141 4.77 -22.47 -13.05
C GLY A 141 5.66 -21.56 -12.20
N ARG A 142 5.08 -20.65 -11.40
CA ARG A 142 5.83 -19.61 -10.67
C ARG A 142 5.28 -19.45 -9.25
N PRO A 143 5.84 -20.16 -8.25
CA PRO A 143 5.35 -20.10 -6.88
C PRO A 143 5.20 -18.68 -6.32
N GLY A 144 3.99 -18.36 -5.84
CA GLY A 144 3.66 -17.05 -5.29
C GLY A 144 3.33 -15.98 -6.32
N TYR A 145 3.39 -16.29 -7.62
CA TYR A 145 2.81 -15.46 -8.67
C TYR A 145 1.37 -15.89 -8.95
N GLY A 146 0.61 -14.97 -9.52
CA GLY A 146 -0.68 -15.26 -10.10
C GLY A 146 -1.28 -14.05 -10.79
N TRP A 147 -2.51 -14.22 -11.26
CA TRP A 147 -3.25 -13.23 -12.03
C TRP A 147 -4.32 -12.58 -11.16
N GLN A 148 -4.18 -11.27 -10.94
CA GLN A 148 -5.19 -10.44 -10.31
C GLN A 148 -6.01 -9.76 -11.40
N PHE A 149 -7.34 -9.84 -11.28
CA PHE A 149 -8.26 -9.26 -12.24
C PHE A 149 -8.74 -7.89 -11.78
N ASP A 150 -9.24 -7.11 -12.72
CA ASP A 150 -9.91 -5.85 -12.49
C ASP A 150 -11.39 -5.96 -12.90
N ILE A 151 -12.31 -5.59 -12.00
CA ILE A 151 -13.74 -5.89 -12.20
C ILE A 151 -14.38 -5.00 -13.25
N HIS A 152 -13.80 -3.83 -13.54
CA HIS A 152 -14.42 -2.85 -14.42
C HIS A 152 -14.08 -3.09 -15.89
N ASP A 153 -12.84 -3.50 -16.17
CA ASP A 153 -12.37 -3.71 -17.55
C ASP A 153 -12.05 -5.18 -17.87
N GLY A 154 -12.11 -6.07 -16.88
CA GLY A 154 -11.82 -7.49 -17.05
C GLY A 154 -10.34 -7.80 -17.32
N SER A 155 -9.47 -6.78 -17.32
CA SER A 155 -8.04 -6.97 -17.49
C SER A 155 -7.47 -7.77 -16.34
N LYS A 156 -6.38 -8.49 -16.61
CA LYS A 156 -5.62 -9.21 -15.60
C LYS A 156 -4.17 -8.77 -15.63
N ILE A 157 -3.60 -8.67 -14.45
CA ILE A 157 -2.20 -8.32 -14.27
C ILE A 157 -1.52 -9.39 -13.43
N GLN A 158 -0.31 -9.74 -13.82
CA GLN A 158 0.49 -10.65 -13.03
C GLN A 158 0.94 -9.94 -11.76
N THR A 159 0.79 -10.60 -10.62
CA THR A 159 1.17 -10.08 -9.30
C THR A 159 1.90 -11.15 -8.50
N CYS A 160 2.70 -10.71 -7.52
CA CYS A 160 3.32 -11.58 -6.52
C CYS A 160 3.40 -10.81 -5.21
N ALA A 161 2.41 -11.02 -4.33
CA ALA A 161 2.39 -10.36 -3.02
C ALA A 161 3.65 -10.64 -2.17
N PRO A 162 4.17 -11.89 -2.08
CA PRO A 162 5.44 -12.16 -1.42
C PRO A 162 6.61 -11.35 -2.00
N CYS A 163 6.65 -11.16 -3.32
CA CYS A 163 7.72 -10.43 -3.99
C CYS A 163 7.64 -8.93 -3.70
N GLN A 164 6.44 -8.34 -3.66
CA GLN A 164 6.25 -6.94 -3.26
C GLN A 164 6.60 -6.71 -1.78
N ILE A 165 6.33 -7.68 -0.90
CA ILE A 165 6.75 -7.63 0.51
C ILE A 165 8.28 -7.67 0.60
N LYS A 166 8.92 -8.59 -0.16
CA LYS A 166 10.37 -8.69 -0.25
C LYS A 166 10.99 -7.39 -0.76
N PHE A 167 10.44 -6.79 -1.80
CA PHE A 167 10.92 -5.52 -2.36
C PHE A 167 11.03 -4.43 -1.27
N VAL A 168 9.98 -4.21 -0.49
CA VAL A 168 9.98 -3.22 0.60
C VAL A 168 10.92 -3.63 1.74
N ARG A 169 11.01 -4.92 2.06
CA ARG A 169 11.95 -5.42 3.09
C ARG A 169 13.40 -5.15 2.69
N ASP A 170 13.78 -5.46 1.45
CA ASP A 170 15.15 -5.30 0.98
C ASP A 170 15.59 -3.83 0.98
N ARG A 171 14.67 -2.87 0.72
CA ARG A 171 14.95 -1.43 0.88
C ARG A 171 15.07 -1.03 2.36
N LYS A 172 14.27 -1.61 3.25
CA LYS A 172 14.41 -1.43 4.70
C LYS A 172 15.73 -2.01 5.24
N ASP A 173 16.28 -3.03 4.61
CA ASP A 173 17.57 -3.59 5.01
C ASP A 173 18.74 -2.73 4.52
N GLN A 174 18.58 -2.01 3.41
CA GLN A 174 19.52 -0.99 2.94
C GLN A 174 19.43 0.34 3.72
N ASP A 175 18.23 0.70 4.18
CA ASP A 175 17.98 1.92 4.94
C ASP A 175 17.02 1.64 6.09
N SER A 176 17.53 1.74 7.32
CA SER A 176 16.74 1.51 8.54
C SER A 176 15.54 2.44 8.67
N ASP A 177 15.59 3.63 8.08
CA ASP A 177 14.52 4.63 8.13
C ASP A 177 13.55 4.56 6.94
N PHE A 178 13.76 3.64 5.98
CA PHE A 178 12.91 3.55 4.78
C PHE A 178 11.42 3.48 5.10
N ARG A 179 11.03 2.64 6.07
CA ARG A 179 9.63 2.49 6.48
C ARG A 179 9.09 3.71 7.23
N THR A 180 9.96 4.43 7.94
CA THR A 180 9.65 5.69 8.61
C THR A 180 9.32 6.74 7.56
N LEU A 181 10.20 6.92 6.56
CA LEU A 181 10.00 7.84 5.44
C LEU A 181 8.71 7.53 4.66
N VAL A 182 8.44 6.25 4.38
CA VAL A 182 7.18 5.84 3.73
C VAL A 182 5.96 6.23 4.57
N ARG A 183 5.98 6.00 5.89
CA ARG A 183 4.85 6.38 6.76
C ARG A 183 4.68 7.90 6.84
N MET A 184 5.76 8.66 6.92
CA MET A 184 5.72 10.13 6.86
C MET A 184 5.09 10.61 5.56
N ALA A 185 5.53 10.09 4.41
CA ALA A 185 4.96 10.43 3.10
C ALA A 185 3.48 10.04 2.98
N LYS A 186 3.09 8.88 3.50
CA LYS A 186 1.67 8.49 3.56
C LYS A 186 0.86 9.42 4.45
N LYS A 187 1.44 9.86 5.59
CA LYS A 187 0.76 10.78 6.50
C LYS A 187 0.55 12.15 5.87
N TRP A 188 1.59 12.71 5.24
CA TRP A 188 1.48 13.93 4.45
C TRP A 188 0.40 13.78 3.37
N ARG A 189 0.46 12.74 2.54
CA ARG A 189 -0.52 12.49 1.47
C ARG A 189 -1.96 12.46 2.01
N ASN A 190 -2.18 11.81 3.15
CA ASN A 190 -3.49 11.75 3.79
C ASN A 190 -3.94 13.11 4.34
N HIS A 191 -3.03 13.89 4.94
CA HIS A 191 -3.35 15.20 5.50
C HIS A 191 -3.63 16.26 4.43
N ALA A 192 -2.82 16.27 3.37
CA ALA A 192 -2.99 17.14 2.20
C ALA A 192 -4.08 16.64 1.23
N GLU A 193 -4.80 15.58 1.58
CA GLU A 193 -5.90 14.98 0.80
C GLU A 193 -5.55 14.63 -0.66
N VAL A 194 -4.28 14.27 -0.94
CA VAL A 194 -3.78 13.94 -2.28
C VAL A 194 -4.17 12.51 -2.67
N ARG A 195 -5.48 12.25 -2.80
CA ARG A 195 -6.09 10.92 -3.03
C ARG A 195 -5.57 10.14 -4.25
N PRO A 196 -5.18 10.78 -5.37
CA PRO A 196 -4.66 10.06 -6.54
C PRO A 196 -3.32 9.37 -6.27
N LEU A 197 -2.47 9.94 -5.41
CA LEU A 197 -1.17 9.35 -5.06
C LEU A 197 -1.37 8.16 -4.10
N LYS A 198 -1.33 6.93 -4.65
CA LYS A 198 -1.55 5.70 -3.87
C LYS A 198 -0.32 5.32 -3.03
N SER A 199 -0.57 4.63 -1.91
CA SER A 199 0.48 4.18 -0.98
C SER A 199 1.60 3.37 -1.65
N PHE A 200 1.27 2.53 -2.64
CA PHE A 200 2.30 1.76 -3.33
C PHE A 200 3.17 2.66 -4.23
N ALA A 201 2.60 3.67 -4.90
CA ALA A 201 3.39 4.66 -5.65
C ALA A 201 4.35 5.43 -4.72
N ILE A 202 3.93 5.78 -3.49
CA ILE A 202 4.81 6.38 -2.47
C ILE A 202 5.98 5.44 -2.13
N GLU A 203 5.71 4.16 -1.88
CA GLU A 203 6.75 3.16 -1.61
C GLU A 203 7.76 3.05 -2.76
N LEU A 204 7.29 3.13 -4.01
CA LEU A 204 8.12 3.03 -5.20
C LEU A 204 8.93 4.30 -5.48
N ILE A 205 8.35 5.49 -5.29
CA ILE A 205 9.10 6.76 -5.38
C ILE A 205 10.19 6.80 -4.30
N MET A 206 9.88 6.41 -3.06
CA MET A 206 10.87 6.36 -1.99
C MET A 206 11.99 5.35 -2.30
N ALA A 207 11.65 4.19 -2.87
CA ALA A 207 12.63 3.20 -3.31
C ALA A 207 13.52 3.71 -4.45
N HIS A 208 12.95 4.48 -5.38
CA HIS A 208 13.69 5.13 -6.46
C HIS A 208 14.71 6.14 -5.89
N LEU A 209 14.29 6.98 -4.95
CA LEU A 209 15.17 7.96 -4.30
C LEU A 209 16.29 7.29 -3.50
N LEU A 210 15.99 6.21 -2.78
CA LEU A 210 17.04 5.43 -2.11
C LEU A 210 18.07 4.88 -3.11
N ALA A 211 17.64 4.43 -4.29
CA ALA A 211 18.54 3.90 -5.32
C ALA A 211 19.38 4.99 -6.01
N THR A 212 18.82 6.18 -6.22
CA THR A 212 19.48 7.26 -6.99
C THR A 212 20.24 8.27 -6.12
N GLN A 213 19.78 8.49 -4.88
CA GLN A 213 20.35 9.47 -3.96
C GLN A 213 21.01 8.84 -2.71
N GLY A 214 20.80 7.54 -2.48
CA GLY A 214 21.31 6.83 -1.31
C GLY A 214 20.53 7.11 -0.02
N ASN A 215 21.11 6.72 1.11
CA ASN A 215 20.51 6.86 2.45
C ASN A 215 21.22 7.92 3.33
N THR A 216 22.11 8.72 2.75
CA THR A 216 22.85 9.76 3.47
C THR A 216 21.95 10.94 3.86
N GLY A 217 22.29 11.64 4.94
CA GLY A 217 21.52 12.78 5.44
C GLY A 217 20.50 12.41 6.52
N THR A 218 19.82 13.42 7.07
CA THR A 218 18.81 13.22 8.12
C THR A 218 17.53 12.63 7.54
N VAL A 219 16.68 12.05 8.39
CA VAL A 219 15.33 11.58 8.02
C VAL A 219 14.51 12.77 7.50
N GLU A 220 14.62 13.93 8.14
CA GLU A 220 13.95 15.15 7.71
C GLU A 220 14.37 15.58 6.29
N GLN A 221 15.68 15.65 6.03
CA GLN A 221 16.20 16.03 4.72
C GLN A 221 15.75 15.04 3.65
N ARG A 222 15.77 13.74 3.92
CA ARG A 222 15.32 12.72 2.97
C ARG A 222 13.82 12.78 2.71
N PHE A 223 13.01 13.14 3.71
CA PHE A 223 11.58 13.43 3.50
C PHE A 223 11.38 14.69 2.63
N ARG A 224 12.15 15.76 2.87
CA ARG A 224 12.14 16.95 2.00
C ARG A 224 12.57 16.61 0.57
N ASN A 225 13.57 15.75 0.38
CA ASN A 225 13.98 15.28 -0.95
C ASN A 225 12.86 14.52 -1.67
N PHE A 226 12.03 13.76 -0.95
CA PHE A 226 10.85 13.12 -1.52
C PHE A 226 9.84 14.13 -2.08
N LEU A 227 9.50 15.16 -1.30
CA LEU A 227 8.61 16.23 -1.77
C LEU A 227 9.23 16.99 -2.94
N LEU A 228 10.51 17.33 -2.83
CA LEU A 228 11.26 18.05 -3.87
C LEU A 228 11.29 17.28 -5.19
N TYR A 229 11.54 15.97 -5.14
CA TYR A 229 11.56 15.14 -6.34
C TYR A 229 10.23 15.19 -7.08
N ILE A 230 9.11 15.07 -6.36
CA ILE A 230 7.78 15.17 -6.96
C ILE A 230 7.57 16.55 -7.58
N ALA A 231 7.90 17.62 -6.84
CA ALA A 231 7.74 19.00 -7.30
C ALA A 231 8.57 19.31 -8.56
N GLN A 232 9.87 18.97 -8.55
CA GLN A 232 10.81 19.29 -9.62
C GLN A 232 10.64 18.41 -10.86
N SER A 233 10.50 17.09 -10.68
CA SER A 233 10.36 16.17 -11.82
C SER A 233 8.98 16.27 -12.47
N GLY A 234 7.99 16.77 -11.74
CA GLY A 234 6.59 16.70 -12.11
C GLY A 234 6.07 15.27 -12.26
N LEU A 235 6.81 14.25 -11.81
CA LEU A 235 6.55 12.83 -12.09
C LEU A 235 6.44 12.48 -13.59
N LYS A 236 7.12 13.25 -14.46
CA LYS A 236 7.10 13.02 -15.91
C LYS A 236 8.08 11.95 -16.37
N GLU A 237 9.18 11.77 -15.64
CA GLU A 237 10.19 10.77 -15.97
C GLU A 237 9.76 9.38 -15.48
N PRO A 238 9.81 8.34 -16.34
CA PRO A 238 9.46 6.99 -15.94
C PRO A 238 10.34 6.44 -14.82
N ILE A 239 9.72 5.84 -13.81
CA ILE A 239 10.44 5.13 -12.73
C ILE A 239 10.40 3.63 -13.00
N SER A 240 11.58 3.02 -13.01
CA SER A 240 11.78 1.56 -13.10
C SER A 240 12.80 1.08 -12.07
N PHE A 241 12.86 -0.24 -11.87
CA PHE A 241 13.70 -0.87 -10.85
C PHE A 241 14.59 -1.97 -11.44
N PRO A 242 15.73 -2.29 -10.80
CA PRO A 242 16.58 -3.40 -11.22
C PRO A 242 15.87 -4.77 -11.26
N GLU A 243 14.77 -4.93 -10.50
CA GLU A 243 13.93 -6.13 -10.53
C GLU A 243 13.09 -6.28 -11.81
N ASN A 244 12.89 -5.20 -12.57
CA ASN A 244 12.11 -5.25 -13.79
C ASN A 244 12.84 -6.04 -14.88
N THR A 245 12.12 -6.96 -15.52
CA THR A 245 12.62 -7.80 -16.61
C THR A 245 11.69 -7.71 -17.83
N ALA A 246 12.22 -7.99 -19.02
CA ALA A 246 11.42 -7.99 -20.25
C ALA A 246 10.31 -9.07 -20.22
N PRO A 247 9.19 -8.86 -20.93
CA PRO A 247 8.87 -7.70 -21.76
C PRO A 247 8.46 -6.47 -20.95
N PHE A 248 8.78 -5.28 -21.47
CA PHE A 248 8.39 -3.99 -20.89
C PHE A 248 7.15 -3.45 -21.57
N GLY A 249 6.24 -2.87 -20.79
CA GLY A 249 5.06 -2.20 -21.30
C GLY A 249 5.43 -0.88 -21.97
N THR A 250 4.58 -0.42 -22.89
CA THR A 250 4.63 0.94 -23.44
C THR A 250 3.45 1.70 -22.88
N PHE A 251 3.71 2.84 -22.24
CA PHE A 251 2.71 3.62 -21.54
C PHE A 251 2.70 5.04 -22.08
N SER A 252 1.50 5.58 -22.30
CA SER A 252 1.27 7.01 -22.61
C SER A 252 0.64 7.75 -21.42
N ASP A 253 0.62 7.11 -20.25
CA ASP A 253 0.03 7.67 -19.03
C ASP A 253 0.85 8.89 -18.56
N PRO A 254 0.20 9.90 -17.94
CA PRO A 254 0.87 11.09 -17.42
C PRO A 254 1.98 10.80 -16.41
N VAL A 255 1.86 9.71 -15.64
CA VAL A 255 2.85 9.23 -14.68
C VAL A 255 3.10 7.76 -14.92
N VAL A 256 4.38 7.40 -15.10
CA VAL A 256 4.81 6.01 -15.33
C VAL A 256 5.70 5.54 -14.19
N ILE A 257 5.17 4.66 -13.36
CA ILE A 257 5.94 3.95 -12.32
C ILE A 257 5.69 2.46 -12.51
N LEU A 258 6.72 1.73 -12.92
CA LEU A 258 6.58 0.30 -13.16
C LEU A 258 6.42 -0.47 -11.84
N ASP A 259 5.52 -1.45 -11.83
CA ASP A 259 5.52 -2.45 -10.76
C ASP A 259 6.84 -3.23 -10.83
N PRO A 260 7.63 -3.31 -9.75
CA PRO A 260 8.90 -4.04 -9.76
C PRO A 260 8.73 -5.54 -10.06
N ILE A 261 7.52 -6.08 -9.97
CA ILE A 261 7.21 -7.50 -10.22
C ILE A 261 6.70 -7.75 -11.65
N CYS A 262 6.04 -6.76 -12.25
CA CYS A 262 5.42 -6.88 -13.56
C CYS A 262 5.75 -5.66 -14.40
N SER A 263 6.74 -5.78 -15.29
CA SER A 263 7.19 -4.69 -16.17
C SER A 263 6.16 -4.26 -17.22
N LEU A 264 5.04 -4.99 -17.32
CA LEU A 264 3.86 -4.64 -18.12
C LEU A 264 2.81 -3.84 -17.33
N ASN A 265 3.04 -3.59 -16.05
CA ASN A 265 2.12 -2.88 -15.17
C ASN A 265 2.66 -1.50 -14.79
N ASN A 266 1.93 -0.45 -15.18
CA ASN A 266 2.11 0.89 -14.63
C ASN A 266 1.20 1.07 -13.39
N VAL A 267 1.79 1.18 -12.20
CA VAL A 267 1.04 1.31 -10.94
C VAL A 267 0.30 2.65 -10.83
N THR A 268 0.67 3.64 -11.66
CA THR A 268 0.06 4.98 -11.74
C THR A 268 -0.77 5.18 -12.99
N SER A 269 -1.15 4.11 -13.71
CA SER A 269 -2.00 4.15 -14.93
C SER A 269 -3.35 4.85 -14.77
N ARG A 270 -3.77 5.14 -13.53
CA ARG A 270 -5.04 5.83 -13.24
C ARG A 270 -4.87 7.29 -12.87
N VAL A 271 -3.64 7.78 -12.79
CA VAL A 271 -3.38 9.18 -12.49
C VAL A 271 -3.53 9.96 -13.79
N SER A 272 -4.57 10.77 -13.87
CA SER A 272 -4.77 11.72 -14.96
C SER A 272 -3.75 12.86 -14.92
N GLU A 273 -3.68 13.63 -16.00
CA GLU A 273 -2.75 14.76 -16.11
C GLU A 273 -3.09 15.87 -15.10
N ASP A 274 -4.37 16.07 -14.80
CA ASP A 274 -4.79 17.06 -13.81
C ASP A 274 -4.51 16.56 -12.39
N GLU A 275 -4.79 15.29 -12.08
CA GLU A 275 -4.39 14.69 -10.80
C GLU A 275 -2.86 14.70 -10.61
N ARG A 276 -2.08 14.51 -11.69
CA ARG A 276 -0.62 14.66 -11.64
C ARG A 276 -0.23 16.08 -11.22
N LYS A 277 -0.83 17.11 -11.83
CA LYS A 277 -0.56 18.51 -11.46
C LYS A 277 -0.96 18.79 -10.01
N GLU A 278 -2.08 18.26 -9.54
CA GLU A 278 -2.50 18.36 -8.14
C GLU A 278 -1.47 17.75 -7.18
N ILE A 279 -0.97 16.54 -7.49
CA ILE A 279 0.10 15.89 -6.72
C ILE A 279 1.35 16.78 -6.66
N VAL A 280 1.75 17.34 -7.80
CA VAL A 280 2.95 18.18 -7.92
C VAL A 280 2.80 19.48 -7.11
N ALA A 281 1.67 20.17 -7.25
CA ALA A 281 1.40 21.40 -6.51
C ALA A 281 1.35 21.16 -5.00
N ALA A 282 0.74 20.06 -4.55
CA ALA A 282 0.70 19.71 -3.13
C ALA A 282 2.09 19.36 -2.58
N ALA A 283 2.94 18.72 -3.38
CA ALA A 283 4.32 18.40 -2.99
C ALA A 283 5.21 19.65 -2.94
N GLU A 284 5.03 20.59 -3.89
CA GLU A 284 5.72 21.88 -3.90
C GLU A 284 5.37 22.70 -2.65
N ALA A 285 4.09 22.89 -2.36
CA ALA A 285 3.64 23.59 -1.16
C ALA A 285 4.19 22.95 0.13
N ALA A 286 4.10 21.62 0.26
CA ALA A 286 4.63 20.93 1.42
C ALA A 286 6.16 21.00 1.52
N TRP A 287 6.87 21.03 0.39
CA TRP A 287 8.31 21.22 0.36
C TRP A 287 8.70 22.61 0.85
N GLU A 288 8.02 23.66 0.40
CA GLU A 288 8.23 25.03 0.87
C GLU A 288 8.00 25.15 2.38
N THR A 289 6.85 24.65 2.86
CA THR A 289 6.52 24.61 4.30
C THR A 289 7.56 23.83 5.09
N ALA A 290 8.04 22.68 4.58
CA ALA A 290 9.04 21.86 5.27
C ALA A 290 10.40 22.55 5.36
N ASN A 291 10.81 23.29 4.31
CA ASN A 291 12.05 24.06 4.36
C ASN A 291 11.95 25.24 5.31
N PHE A 292 10.81 25.93 5.33
CA PHE A 292 10.55 26.99 6.29
C PHE A 292 10.60 26.46 7.73
N ALA A 293 9.88 25.37 8.03
CA ALA A 293 9.88 24.71 9.34
C ALA A 293 11.30 24.31 9.79
N SER A 294 12.09 23.75 8.87
CA SER A 294 13.48 23.34 9.12
C SER A 294 14.41 24.53 9.40
N ALA A 295 14.25 25.62 8.66
CA ALA A 295 15.06 26.82 8.80
C ALA A 295 14.74 27.59 10.10
N GLU A 296 13.46 27.69 10.43
CA GLU A 296 12.95 28.46 11.58
C GLU A 296 12.93 27.67 12.90
N ASP A 297 13.23 26.37 12.90
CA ASP A 297 13.13 25.51 14.09
C ASP A 297 11.71 25.39 14.66
N ASP A 298 10.69 25.43 13.79
CA ASP A 298 9.30 25.53 14.23
C ASP A 298 8.53 24.22 14.08
N ASN A 299 8.32 23.54 15.21
CA ASN A 299 7.52 22.31 15.30
C ASN A 299 6.03 22.52 15.04
N GLU A 300 5.49 23.72 15.21
CA GLU A 300 4.10 24.02 14.89
C GLU A 300 3.89 24.03 13.37
N VAL A 301 4.86 24.54 12.60
CA VAL A 301 4.79 24.52 11.12
C VAL A 301 4.77 23.08 10.59
N TRP A 302 5.46 22.13 11.24
CA TRP A 302 5.39 20.71 10.87
C TRP A 302 3.98 20.11 11.00
N LYS A 303 3.10 20.68 11.83
CA LYS A 303 1.69 20.27 11.93
C LYS A 303 0.88 20.64 10.68
N GLU A 304 1.32 21.61 9.87
CA GLU A 304 0.69 21.92 8.58
C GLU A 304 0.92 20.80 7.55
N ILE A 305 1.99 20.03 7.71
CA ILE A 305 2.34 18.92 6.81
C ILE A 305 1.76 17.59 7.31
N PHE A 306 1.84 17.37 8.63
CA PHE A 306 1.55 16.08 9.24
C PHE A 306 0.25 16.05 10.06
N GLY A 307 -0.40 17.20 10.20
CA GLY A 307 -1.61 17.40 10.99
C GLY A 307 -1.33 17.63 12.48
N PRO A 308 -2.40 17.94 13.26
CA PRO A 308 -2.29 18.39 14.65
C PRO A 308 -1.77 17.33 15.63
N ARG A 309 -1.64 16.08 15.19
CA ARG A 309 -1.08 14.97 15.99
C ARG A 309 0.43 14.83 15.83
N PHE A 310 1.06 15.64 15.00
CA PHE A 310 2.52 15.68 14.92
C PHE A 310 3.11 16.11 16.27
N LYS A 311 4.00 15.27 16.78
CA LYS A 311 4.78 15.49 17.99
C LYS A 311 6.02 14.60 17.97
N THR A 312 7.12 15.11 18.51
CA THR A 312 8.44 14.46 18.52
C THR A 312 8.86 14.00 19.91
N GLU A 313 8.12 14.44 20.93
CA GLU A 313 8.23 14.05 22.33
C GLU A 313 6.83 13.80 22.91
N ASP A 314 6.75 13.10 24.05
CA ASP A 314 5.50 12.79 24.74
C ASP A 314 5.02 13.93 25.65
#